data_AF-A0A3Q0EC27-F1
#
_entry.id   AF-A0A3Q0EC27-F1
#
_cell.length_a   1.000
_cell.length_b   1.000
_cell.length_c   1.000
_cell.angle_alpha   90.00
_cell.angle_beta   90.00
_cell.angle_gamma   90.00
#
_symmetry.space_group_name_H-M   'P 1'
#
loop_
_entity.id
_entity.type
_entity.pdbx_description
1 polymer ?
#
loop_
_entity_poly.entity_id
_entity_poly.type
_entity_poly.pdbx_seq_one_letter_code
_entity_poly.pdbx_strand_id
1 'polypeptide(L)'
;MAAMAVGGAGGSRVSSGRDLNCVPEIADTLGAVAKQGFDFLCMPVFHPRFKREFIQEPAKNRPGPQTRSDLLLSGRDWNTLIVGKLSPWIRPDSKVEKIRRNSEAAMLQELNFGAYLGLPAFLLPLNQEDNTNLARVLTNHIHTGHHSSMFWMRVPLVAPEDLRDDIIENAPTTHTEEYSGEEKTWMWWHNFRTLCDYSKRIAVALEIGADLPSNHVIDRWLGEPIKAAILPTSIFLTNKKGFPVLSKMHQRLIFRLLKLEVQFIITGTNHHSEKEFCSYLQYLEYLSQNRPPPNAYELFAKGYEDYLQSPLQPLMDNLESQTYEVFEKDPIKYSQYQQAIYKCLLDRVPEEEKDTNVQVLMVLGAGRGPLVNASLRAAKQADRRIKLYAVEKNPNAVVTLENWQFEEWGSQVTVVSSDMREWVAPEKADIIVSELLGSFADNELSPECLDGAQHFLKDDGVSIPGEYTSFLAPISSSKLYNEVRACREKDRDPEAQFEMPYVVRLHNFHQLSAPQPCFTFSHPNRDPMIDNNRYCTLEFPVEVNTVLHGFAGYFETVLYQDITLSIRPETHSPGMFSWFPILFPIKPITVREGQTICVRFWRCSNSKKVWYEWAVTAPVCSAIHNPTGRSYTIGL
;
A
#
# COMPACT_ATOMS: atom_id res chain seq x y z
N MET A 1 18.19 38.05 -5.66
CA MET A 1 16.88 38.26 -6.32
C MET A 1 17.02 37.96 -7.80
N ALA A 2 16.53 36.80 -8.24
CA ALA A 2 16.18 36.48 -9.63
C ALA A 2 15.40 35.15 -9.57
N ALA A 3 14.21 35.20 -8.97
CA ALA A 3 13.22 34.14 -9.11
C ALA A 3 12.45 34.47 -10.40
N MET A 4 12.73 33.74 -11.49
CA MET A 4 11.83 33.70 -12.63
C MET A 4 11.01 32.42 -12.54
N ALA A 5 9.73 32.63 -12.29
CA ALA A 5 8.68 31.68 -12.53
C ALA A 5 8.73 31.21 -14.00
N VAL A 6 8.75 29.89 -14.18
CA VAL A 6 8.22 29.26 -15.39
C VAL A 6 7.04 28.42 -14.93
N GLY A 7 5.86 29.02 -14.97
CA GLY A 7 4.61 28.29 -14.98
C GLY A 7 4.36 27.81 -16.41
N GLY A 8 4.16 26.51 -16.58
CA GLY A 8 3.76 25.90 -17.85
C GLY A 8 3.65 24.37 -17.74
N ALA A 9 2.41 23.87 -17.78
CA ALA A 9 1.97 22.46 -17.83
C ALA A 9 2.36 21.57 -16.62
N GLY A 10 1.37 21.25 -15.79
CA GLY A 10 1.49 20.37 -14.61
C GLY A 10 1.74 18.90 -14.94
N GLY A 11 2.93 18.59 -15.47
CA GLY A 11 3.51 17.25 -15.44
C GLY A 11 4.30 17.06 -14.16
N SER A 12 4.04 15.99 -13.40
CA SER A 12 4.86 15.61 -12.25
C SER A 12 6.29 15.32 -12.72
N ARG A 13 7.23 16.21 -12.38
CA ARG A 13 8.66 16.06 -12.69
C ARG A 13 9.23 14.86 -11.94
N VAL A 14 9.95 13.98 -12.65
CA VAL A 14 10.56 12.78 -12.07
C VAL A 14 11.78 13.18 -11.24
N SER A 15 11.72 12.95 -9.92
CA SER A 15 12.87 13.24 -9.05
C SER A 15 14.06 12.36 -9.42
N SER A 16 15.15 12.99 -9.83
CA SER A 16 16.30 12.27 -10.41
C SER A 16 17.64 12.79 -9.88
N GLY A 17 18.55 11.88 -9.56
CA GLY A 17 19.88 12.19 -9.05
C GLY A 17 21.01 11.67 -9.94
N ARG A 18 22.19 12.25 -9.76
CA ARG A 18 23.43 11.83 -10.44
C ARG A 18 24.32 11.07 -9.48
N ASP A 19 24.81 9.89 -9.87
CA ASP A 19 25.80 9.13 -9.09
C ASP A 19 27.22 9.31 -9.65
N LEU A 20 28.13 9.85 -8.82
CA LEU A 20 29.54 10.04 -9.15
C LEU A 20 30.46 9.37 -8.12
N ASN A 21 31.62 8.89 -8.59
CA ASN A 21 32.73 8.44 -7.74
C ASN A 21 33.95 9.38 -7.80
N CYS A 22 33.91 10.39 -8.66
CA CYS A 22 34.97 11.39 -8.81
C CYS A 22 34.34 12.78 -8.70
N VAL A 23 34.73 13.53 -7.68
CA VAL A 23 34.26 14.90 -7.43
C VAL A 23 35.48 15.74 -7.07
N PRO A 24 36.20 16.30 -8.07
CA PRO A 24 37.39 17.12 -7.83
C PRO A 24 37.07 18.36 -7.00
N GLU A 25 36.08 19.14 -7.46
CA GLU A 25 35.59 20.35 -6.77
C GLU A 25 34.08 20.25 -6.53
N ILE A 26 33.66 20.35 -5.27
CA ILE A 26 32.29 20.00 -4.88
C ILE A 26 31.25 21.00 -5.39
N ALA A 27 31.51 22.30 -5.23
CA ALA A 27 30.57 23.35 -5.62
C ALA A 27 30.38 23.39 -7.14
N ASP A 28 31.47 23.31 -7.89
CA ASP A 28 31.43 23.28 -9.36
C ASP A 28 30.75 22.02 -9.89
N THR A 29 31.03 20.86 -9.29
CA THR A 29 30.40 19.60 -9.68
C THR A 29 28.90 19.64 -9.41
N LEU A 30 28.48 20.11 -8.22
CA LEU A 30 27.06 20.25 -7.88
C LEU A 30 26.36 21.23 -8.85
N GLY A 31 27.00 22.36 -9.17
CA GLY A 31 26.49 23.31 -10.14
C GLY A 31 26.36 22.71 -11.56
N ALA A 32 27.32 21.89 -11.99
CA ALA A 32 27.26 21.21 -13.28
C ALA A 32 26.16 20.15 -13.33
N VAL A 33 25.98 19.39 -12.25
CA VAL A 33 24.90 18.38 -12.10
C VAL A 33 23.52 19.05 -12.10
N ALA A 34 23.36 20.17 -11.39
CA ALA A 34 22.12 20.95 -11.41
C ALA A 34 21.81 21.52 -12.80
N LYS A 35 22.82 22.01 -13.54
CA LYS A 35 22.65 22.46 -14.94
C LYS A 35 22.19 21.36 -15.89
N GLN A 36 22.50 20.10 -15.59
CA GLN A 36 22.00 18.94 -16.36
C GLN A 36 20.55 18.56 -16.02
N GLY A 37 19.94 19.20 -15.02
CA GLY A 37 18.56 18.99 -14.60
C GLY A 37 18.35 18.01 -13.46
N PHE A 38 19.43 17.47 -12.86
CA PHE A 38 19.33 16.59 -11.69
C PHE A 38 18.99 17.37 -10.42
N ASP A 39 18.22 16.73 -9.54
CA ASP A 39 17.75 17.30 -8.27
C ASP A 39 18.73 17.04 -7.11
N PHE A 40 19.55 16.00 -7.20
CA PHE A 40 20.54 15.66 -6.18
C PHE A 40 21.77 14.93 -6.75
N LEU A 41 22.83 14.83 -5.95
CA LEU A 41 24.12 14.21 -6.28
C LEU A 41 24.48 13.15 -5.23
N CYS A 42 24.63 11.90 -5.66
CA CYS A 42 25.26 10.86 -4.87
C CYS A 42 26.79 10.92 -5.03
N MET A 43 27.52 11.16 -3.94
CA MET A 43 28.98 11.29 -3.99
C MET A 43 29.70 10.80 -2.72
N PRO A 44 30.99 10.42 -2.83
CA PRO A 44 31.80 10.05 -1.66
C PRO A 44 32.02 11.25 -0.73
N VAL A 45 31.77 11.06 0.57
CA VAL A 45 32.05 12.08 1.60
C VAL A 45 33.50 12.06 2.08
N PHE A 46 34.22 10.97 1.77
CA PHE A 46 35.68 10.86 1.82
C PHE A 46 36.18 10.44 0.44
N HIS A 47 37.41 10.80 0.08
CA HIS A 47 37.96 10.38 -1.20
C HIS A 47 37.99 8.83 -1.30
N PRO A 48 37.39 8.20 -2.33
CA PRO A 48 37.11 6.76 -2.32
C PRO A 48 38.35 5.87 -2.40
N ARG A 49 39.51 6.41 -2.79
CA ARG A 49 40.80 5.69 -2.76
C ARG A 49 41.63 5.98 -1.51
N PHE A 50 41.21 6.91 -0.66
CA PHE A 50 41.96 7.31 0.53
C PHE A 50 41.72 6.30 1.66
N LYS A 51 42.44 5.18 1.61
CA LYS A 51 42.40 4.15 2.66
C LYS A 51 43.03 4.67 3.95
N ARG A 52 42.34 4.44 5.07
CA ARG A 52 42.69 4.94 6.41
C ARG A 52 43.02 3.76 7.34
N GLU A 53 44.05 3.95 8.16
CA GLU A 53 44.48 3.00 9.20
C GLU A 53 44.12 3.60 10.55
N PHE A 54 43.61 2.79 11.47
CA PHE A 54 43.14 3.24 12.79
C PHE A 54 43.87 2.55 13.95
N ILE A 55 44.70 1.55 13.66
CA ILE A 55 45.31 0.67 14.66
C ILE A 55 46.83 0.73 14.59
N GLN A 56 47.41 0.55 13.39
CA GLN A 56 48.85 0.40 13.22
C GLN A 56 49.57 1.73 12.93
N GLU A 57 50.73 1.90 13.58
CA GLU A 57 51.66 2.99 13.27
C GLU A 57 52.54 2.66 12.04
N PRO A 58 53.05 3.67 11.32
CA PRO A 58 52.83 5.11 11.54
C PRO A 58 51.52 5.63 10.90
N ALA A 59 50.85 4.81 10.08
CA ALA A 59 49.76 5.26 9.21
C ALA A 59 48.52 5.77 9.97
N LYS A 60 48.23 5.28 11.18
CA LYS A 60 47.15 5.80 12.02
C LYS A 60 47.33 7.29 12.39
N ASN A 61 48.58 7.77 12.42
CA ASN A 61 48.95 9.14 12.77
C ASN A 61 49.13 10.03 11.52
N ARG A 62 48.54 9.67 10.37
CA ARG A 62 48.64 10.46 9.13
C ARG A 62 48.15 11.90 9.37
N PRO A 63 48.98 12.93 9.13
CA PRO A 63 48.61 14.32 9.37
C PRO A 63 47.66 14.86 8.29
N GLY A 64 47.09 16.03 8.55
CA GLY A 64 46.21 16.76 7.63
C GLY A 64 44.72 16.45 7.83
N PRO A 65 43.85 17.18 7.10
CA PRO A 65 42.42 16.95 7.15
C PRO A 65 42.08 15.59 6.55
N GLN A 66 41.22 14.82 7.22
CA GLN A 66 40.84 13.48 6.76
C GLN A 66 39.93 13.51 5.52
N THR A 67 39.20 14.61 5.32
CA THR A 67 38.36 14.88 4.14
C THR A 67 38.16 16.39 3.95
N ARG A 68 37.37 16.76 2.94
CA ARG A 68 36.95 18.14 2.63
C ARG A 68 36.11 18.75 3.75
N SER A 69 36.14 20.08 3.88
CA SER A 69 35.33 20.80 4.86
C SER A 69 33.85 20.84 4.45
N ASP A 70 32.99 20.79 5.45
CA ASP A 70 31.56 21.09 5.42
C ASP A 70 31.24 22.50 4.90
N LEU A 71 32.10 23.49 5.19
CA LEU A 71 31.94 24.90 4.79
C LEU A 71 31.95 25.13 3.27
N LEU A 72 32.27 24.10 2.47
CA LEU A 72 32.26 24.20 1.01
C LEU A 72 30.86 24.29 0.41
N LEU A 73 29.82 23.90 1.16
CA LEU A 73 28.42 24.04 0.76
C LEU A 73 27.60 24.62 1.92
N SER A 74 26.42 25.17 1.61
CA SER A 74 25.49 25.59 2.66
C SER A 74 24.88 24.37 3.36
N GLY A 75 24.42 24.56 4.61
CA GLY A 75 23.71 23.49 5.33
C GLY A 75 22.45 23.03 4.59
N ARG A 76 21.78 23.93 3.85
CA ARG A 76 20.64 23.56 3.01
C ARG A 76 21.05 22.62 1.87
N ASP A 77 22.15 22.91 1.18
CA ASP A 77 22.61 22.08 0.06
C ASP A 77 22.98 20.67 0.54
N TRP A 78 23.65 20.55 1.69
CA TRP A 78 23.91 19.25 2.30
C TRP A 78 22.61 18.50 2.63
N ASN A 79 21.65 19.18 3.24
CA ASN A 79 20.39 18.60 3.70
C ASN A 79 19.45 18.17 2.56
N THR A 80 19.57 18.76 1.36
CA THR A 80 18.61 18.50 0.27
C THR A 80 19.21 17.97 -1.02
N LEU A 81 20.50 18.22 -1.30
CA LEU A 81 21.09 17.96 -2.62
C LEU A 81 22.15 16.86 -2.61
N ILE A 82 22.64 16.41 -1.45
CA ILE A 82 23.74 15.44 -1.38
C ILE A 82 23.30 14.13 -0.75
N VAL A 83 23.55 13.01 -1.45
CA VAL A 83 23.45 11.66 -0.90
C VAL A 83 24.88 11.14 -0.67
N GLY A 84 25.21 10.78 0.57
CA GLY A 84 26.53 10.27 0.92
C GLY A 84 26.76 8.86 0.37
N LYS A 85 28.02 8.49 0.14
CA LYS A 85 28.40 7.13 -0.30
C LYS A 85 29.51 6.57 0.57
N LEU A 86 29.35 5.31 0.97
CA LEU A 86 30.39 4.57 1.67
C LEU A 86 31.60 4.34 0.76
N SER A 87 32.82 4.58 1.27
CA SER A 87 34.03 4.29 0.51
C SER A 87 34.12 2.80 0.12
N PRO A 88 34.50 2.47 -1.12
CA PRO A 88 34.43 1.10 -1.63
C PRO A 88 35.41 0.12 -0.97
N TRP A 89 36.49 0.62 -0.35
CA TRP A 89 37.47 -0.22 0.36
C TRP A 89 37.00 -0.69 1.74
N ILE A 90 35.90 -0.13 2.26
CA ILE A 90 35.33 -0.47 3.56
C ILE A 90 34.60 -1.81 3.41
N ARG A 91 35.15 -2.86 4.02
CA ARG A 91 34.67 -4.26 3.97
C ARG A 91 34.53 -4.83 5.39
N PRO A 92 33.46 -4.49 6.13
CA PRO A 92 33.26 -4.93 7.51
C PRO A 92 33.20 -6.46 7.66
N ASP A 93 32.78 -7.17 6.62
CA ASP A 93 32.67 -8.63 6.60
C ASP A 93 33.93 -9.33 6.06
N SER A 94 35.05 -8.60 5.94
CA SER A 94 36.32 -9.19 5.50
C SER A 94 36.75 -10.33 6.42
N LYS A 95 37.24 -11.42 5.81
CA LYS A 95 37.83 -12.54 6.55
C LYS A 95 39.16 -12.15 7.21
N VAL A 96 39.83 -11.10 6.72
CA VAL A 96 41.06 -10.57 7.31
C VAL A 96 40.71 -9.62 8.46
N GLU A 97 41.05 -10.00 9.70
CA GLU A 97 40.69 -9.25 10.91
C GLU A 97 41.13 -7.78 10.87
N LYS A 98 42.35 -7.50 10.40
CA LYS A 98 42.84 -6.11 10.29
C LYS A 98 42.01 -5.26 9.33
N ILE A 99 41.56 -5.84 8.22
CA ILE A 99 40.70 -5.15 7.25
C ILE A 99 39.33 -4.92 7.88
N ARG A 100 38.78 -5.94 8.54
CA ARG A 100 37.49 -5.88 9.25
C ARG A 100 37.48 -4.77 10.30
N ARG A 101 38.42 -4.76 11.25
CA ARG A 101 38.49 -3.73 12.32
C ARG A 101 38.68 -2.32 11.77
N ASN A 102 39.56 -2.13 10.78
CA ASN A 102 39.74 -0.83 10.13
C ASN A 102 38.48 -0.39 9.36
N SER A 103 37.76 -1.34 8.75
CA SER A 103 36.51 -1.07 8.05
C SER A 103 35.38 -0.69 9.00
N GLU A 104 35.28 -1.33 10.17
CA GLU A 104 34.32 -0.93 11.22
C GLU A 104 34.54 0.52 11.66
N ALA A 105 35.80 0.88 11.97
CA ALA A 105 36.16 2.25 12.36
C ALA A 105 35.90 3.27 11.24
N ALA A 106 36.27 2.94 9.99
CA ALA A 106 36.05 3.79 8.84
C ALA A 106 34.57 3.98 8.53
N MET A 107 33.76 2.91 8.64
CA MET A 107 32.32 2.96 8.41
C MET A 107 31.65 3.87 9.43
N LEU A 108 31.95 3.70 10.73
CA LEU A 108 31.43 4.58 11.77
C LEU A 108 31.86 6.03 11.54
N GLN A 109 33.12 6.27 11.16
CA GLN A 109 33.60 7.61 10.83
C GLN A 109 32.81 8.25 9.68
N GLU A 110 32.59 7.53 8.58
CA GLU A 110 31.87 8.06 7.41
C GLU A 110 30.39 8.30 7.70
N LEU A 111 29.74 7.38 8.44
CA LEU A 111 28.35 7.52 8.85
C LEU A 111 28.16 8.69 9.82
N ASN A 112 29.03 8.83 10.82
CA ASN A 112 29.00 9.95 11.75
C ASN A 112 29.25 11.29 11.03
N PHE A 113 30.12 11.31 10.02
CA PHE A 113 30.32 12.51 9.21
C PHE A 113 29.11 12.84 8.32
N GLY A 114 28.44 11.82 7.76
CA GLY A 114 27.17 12.02 7.07
C GLY A 114 26.08 12.59 7.98
N ALA A 115 26.02 12.12 9.23
CA ALA A 115 25.11 12.68 10.25
C ALA A 115 25.50 14.12 10.62
N TYR A 116 26.78 14.43 10.78
CA TYR A 116 27.30 15.78 11.04
C TYR A 116 26.91 16.77 9.94
N LEU A 117 27.01 16.35 8.67
CA LEU A 117 26.61 17.16 7.52
C LEU A 117 25.09 17.31 7.36
N GLY A 118 24.28 16.52 8.08
CA GLY A 118 22.82 16.55 7.95
C GLY A 118 22.29 15.89 6.67
N LEU A 119 23.01 14.92 6.10
CA LEU A 119 22.64 14.33 4.81
C LEU A 119 21.26 13.65 4.85
N PRO A 120 20.40 13.86 3.82
CA PRO A 120 19.08 13.24 3.73
C PRO A 120 19.16 11.71 3.58
N ALA A 121 20.16 11.21 2.85
CA ALA A 121 20.39 9.78 2.68
C ALA A 121 21.88 9.42 2.54
N PHE A 122 22.21 8.16 2.80
CA PHE A 122 23.54 7.58 2.67
C PHE A 122 23.46 6.19 2.01
N LEU A 123 24.25 5.97 0.95
CA LEU A 123 24.31 4.73 0.17
C LEU A 123 25.35 3.76 0.75
N LEU A 124 24.91 2.52 1.00
CA LEU A 124 25.75 1.40 1.40
C LEU A 124 25.52 0.20 0.48
N PRO A 125 26.56 -0.52 0.03
CA PRO A 125 26.40 -1.63 -0.90
C PRO A 125 26.01 -2.94 -0.18
N LEU A 126 25.10 -3.71 -0.79
CA LEU A 126 24.93 -5.15 -0.58
C LEU A 126 25.35 -5.85 -1.87
N ASN A 127 26.60 -6.32 -1.89
CA ASN A 127 27.25 -6.85 -3.09
C ASN A 127 27.88 -8.25 -2.87
N GLN A 128 27.53 -8.88 -1.77
CA GLN A 128 27.91 -10.24 -1.38
C GLN A 128 26.83 -10.77 -0.45
N GLU A 129 26.85 -12.06 -0.13
CA GLU A 129 25.85 -12.69 0.73
C GLU A 129 25.98 -12.28 2.20
N ASP A 130 27.17 -12.45 2.79
CA ASP A 130 27.43 -12.14 4.20
C ASP A 130 27.71 -10.65 4.39
N ASN A 131 26.72 -9.94 4.96
CA ASN A 131 26.81 -8.53 5.36
C ASN A 131 26.49 -8.36 6.86
N THR A 132 26.79 -9.38 7.67
CA THR A 132 26.36 -9.46 9.06
C THR A 132 26.98 -8.36 9.91
N ASN A 133 28.29 -8.12 9.75
CA ASN A 133 29.01 -7.09 10.48
C ASN A 133 28.70 -5.69 9.94
N LEU A 134 28.46 -5.55 8.62
CA LEU A 134 27.91 -4.32 8.04
C LEU A 134 26.58 -3.95 8.72
N ALA A 135 25.66 -4.91 8.83
CA ALA A 135 24.37 -4.74 9.51
C ALA A 135 24.56 -4.35 10.97
N ARG A 136 25.42 -5.06 11.72
CA ARG A 136 25.72 -4.75 13.14
C ARG A 136 26.23 -3.31 13.31
N VAL A 137 27.20 -2.87 12.51
CA VAL A 137 27.77 -1.53 12.62
C VAL A 137 26.72 -0.47 12.28
N LEU A 138 25.92 -0.69 11.23
CA LEU A 138 24.85 0.22 10.85
C LEU A 138 23.78 0.31 11.94
N THR A 139 23.34 -0.82 12.49
CA THR A 139 22.39 -0.88 13.61
C THR A 139 22.91 -0.12 14.81
N ASN A 140 24.19 -0.30 15.19
CA ASN A 140 24.80 0.44 16.29
C ASN A 140 24.77 1.96 16.02
N HIS A 141 25.08 2.38 14.80
CA HIS A 141 25.02 3.78 14.41
C HIS A 141 23.58 4.34 14.45
N ILE A 142 22.59 3.60 13.96
CA ILE A 142 21.16 3.98 14.00
C ILE A 142 20.69 4.24 15.44
N HIS A 143 21.19 3.46 16.41
CA HIS A 143 20.87 3.60 17.83
C HIS A 143 21.75 4.64 18.55
N THR A 144 22.77 5.20 17.89
CA THR A 144 23.68 6.19 18.47
C THR A 144 23.31 7.59 17.98
N GLY A 145 22.51 8.31 18.77
CA GLY A 145 22.09 9.69 18.50
C GLY A 145 20.75 9.81 17.77
N HIS A 146 20.16 11.01 17.79
CA HIS A 146 18.90 11.31 17.12
C HIS A 146 19.16 12.01 15.79
N HIS A 147 19.18 11.26 14.69
CA HIS A 147 19.26 11.82 13.34
C HIS A 147 18.25 11.13 12.41
N SER A 148 17.77 11.87 11.41
CA SER A 148 16.67 11.45 10.52
C SER A 148 17.13 10.85 9.20
N SER A 149 18.44 10.72 8.98
CA SER A 149 19.01 10.26 7.70
C SER A 149 18.53 8.86 7.32
N MET A 150 18.27 8.66 6.02
CA MET A 150 17.92 7.38 5.42
C MET A 150 19.18 6.61 4.97
N PHE A 151 19.15 5.29 5.04
CA PHE A 151 20.20 4.41 4.56
C PHE A 151 19.68 3.62 3.37
N TRP A 152 20.24 3.91 2.20
CA TRP A 152 19.88 3.28 0.95
C TRP A 152 20.83 2.12 0.68
N MET A 153 20.30 0.91 0.77
CA MET A 153 21.05 -0.30 0.47
C MET A 153 21.08 -0.48 -1.05
N ARG A 154 22.25 -0.20 -1.66
CA ARG A 154 22.50 -0.42 -3.09
C ARG A 154 22.66 -1.92 -3.32
N VAL A 155 21.65 -2.52 -3.92
CA VAL A 155 21.57 -3.95 -4.20
C VAL A 155 21.10 -4.14 -5.65
N PRO A 156 21.78 -4.99 -6.45
CA PRO A 156 21.40 -5.18 -7.84
C PRO A 156 20.26 -6.19 -7.98
N LEU A 157 19.49 -6.10 -9.07
CA LEU A 157 18.52 -7.13 -9.45
C LEU A 157 19.23 -8.48 -9.64
N VAL A 158 20.34 -8.49 -10.37
CA VAL A 158 21.14 -9.69 -10.66
C VAL A 158 22.55 -9.48 -10.13
N ALA A 159 23.12 -10.50 -9.46
CA ALA A 159 24.45 -10.35 -8.88
C ALA A 159 25.52 -10.22 -9.98
N PRO A 160 26.63 -9.49 -9.73
CA PRO A 160 27.70 -9.36 -10.73
C PRO A 160 28.32 -10.69 -11.17
N GLU A 161 28.35 -11.70 -10.29
CA GLU A 161 28.85 -13.04 -10.63
C GLU A 161 27.96 -13.76 -11.65
N ASP A 162 26.64 -13.51 -11.62
CA ASP A 162 25.69 -14.14 -12.54
C ASP A 162 25.56 -13.38 -13.88
N LEU A 163 26.10 -12.15 -13.96
CA LEU A 163 26.10 -11.28 -15.14
C LEU A 163 27.47 -11.22 -15.83
N ARG A 164 28.46 -11.97 -15.36
CA ARG A 164 29.81 -11.93 -15.93
C ARG A 164 29.82 -12.50 -17.35
N ASP A 165 30.66 -11.94 -18.20
CA ASP A 165 30.90 -12.51 -19.53
C ASP A 165 31.44 -13.95 -19.40
N ASP A 166 30.93 -14.85 -20.25
CA ASP A 166 31.35 -16.25 -20.28
C ASP A 166 32.66 -16.43 -21.06
N ILE A 167 33.73 -15.85 -20.52
CA ILE A 167 35.06 -15.79 -21.15
C ILE A 167 36.16 -16.54 -20.37
N ILE A 168 35.80 -17.17 -19.25
CA ILE A 168 36.73 -17.89 -18.37
C ILE A 168 36.63 -19.39 -18.66
N GLU A 169 37.55 -19.91 -19.48
CA GLU A 169 37.53 -21.30 -19.99
C GLU A 169 37.35 -22.36 -18.89
N ASN A 170 38.03 -22.21 -17.75
CA ASN A 170 38.02 -23.18 -16.65
C ASN A 170 36.95 -22.87 -15.57
N ALA A 171 36.09 -21.88 -15.79
CA ALA A 171 34.98 -21.52 -14.90
C ALA A 171 33.79 -21.03 -15.74
N PRO A 172 33.14 -21.91 -16.52
CA PRO A 172 32.00 -21.53 -17.33
C PRO A 172 30.87 -20.96 -16.47
N THR A 173 30.07 -20.07 -17.05
CA THR A 173 28.82 -19.63 -16.42
C THR A 173 27.81 -20.78 -16.37
N THR A 174 26.97 -20.79 -15.33
CA THR A 174 25.90 -21.77 -15.22
C THR A 174 24.80 -21.45 -16.24
N HIS A 175 24.53 -22.38 -17.16
CA HIS A 175 23.46 -22.25 -18.16
C HIS A 175 22.15 -22.96 -17.76
N THR A 176 22.12 -23.62 -16.61
CA THR A 176 20.90 -24.25 -16.07
C THR A 176 20.08 -23.22 -15.31
N GLU A 177 18.76 -23.26 -15.49
CA GLU A 177 17.82 -22.44 -14.73
C GLU A 177 17.87 -22.80 -13.24
N GLU A 178 18.20 -21.83 -12.40
CA GLU A 178 18.28 -21.98 -10.95
C GLU A 178 17.27 -21.02 -10.29
N TYR A 179 15.99 -21.39 -10.27
CA TYR A 179 14.89 -20.52 -9.85
C TYR A 179 15.19 -19.74 -8.55
N SER A 180 15.58 -20.42 -7.47
CA SER A 180 15.96 -19.79 -6.20
C SER A 180 17.34 -19.13 -6.22
N GLY A 181 18.25 -19.61 -7.07
CA GLY A 181 19.59 -19.06 -7.25
C GLY A 181 19.54 -17.66 -7.88
N GLU A 182 18.65 -17.44 -8.84
CA GLU A 182 18.45 -16.14 -9.50
C GLU A 182 17.90 -15.07 -8.54
N GLU A 183 17.20 -15.47 -7.47
CA GLU A 183 16.65 -14.55 -6.45
C GLU A 183 17.64 -14.19 -5.32
N LYS A 184 18.91 -14.63 -5.40
CA LYS A 184 19.89 -14.52 -4.31
C LYS A 184 20.06 -13.10 -3.77
N THR A 185 19.99 -12.08 -4.62
CA THR A 185 20.17 -10.66 -4.24
C THR A 185 19.04 -10.16 -3.34
N TRP A 186 17.82 -10.65 -3.54
CA TRP A 186 16.71 -10.38 -2.63
C TRP A 186 16.97 -11.01 -1.25
N MET A 187 17.57 -12.20 -1.20
CA MET A 187 17.93 -12.85 0.07
C MET A 187 19.00 -12.06 0.83
N TRP A 188 19.97 -11.46 0.13
CA TRP A 188 20.95 -10.55 0.74
C TRP A 188 20.26 -9.38 1.43
N TRP A 189 19.29 -8.76 0.74
CA TRP A 189 18.47 -7.69 1.28
C TRP A 189 17.61 -8.15 2.46
N HIS A 190 16.94 -9.30 2.35
CA HIS A 190 16.08 -9.86 3.38
C HIS A 190 16.84 -10.17 4.67
N ASN A 191 17.99 -10.83 4.57
CA ASN A 191 18.83 -11.13 5.71
C ASN A 191 19.34 -9.83 6.37
N PHE A 192 19.80 -8.88 5.56
CA PHE A 192 20.30 -7.59 6.06
C PHE A 192 19.24 -6.81 6.83
N ARG A 193 18.04 -6.62 6.25
CA ARG A 193 16.97 -5.87 6.92
C ARG A 193 16.44 -6.57 8.17
N THR A 194 16.45 -7.90 8.19
CA THR A 194 16.07 -8.72 9.36
C THR A 194 17.08 -8.57 10.50
N LEU A 195 18.39 -8.60 10.20
CA LEU A 195 19.45 -8.32 11.19
C LEU A 195 19.36 -6.90 11.76
N CYS A 196 18.91 -5.94 10.95
CA CYS A 196 18.65 -4.57 11.36
C CYS A 196 17.23 -4.34 11.91
N ASP A 197 16.51 -5.43 12.21
CA ASP A 197 15.18 -5.44 12.81
C ASP A 197 14.18 -4.50 12.13
N TYR A 198 14.13 -4.57 10.79
CA TYR A 198 13.20 -3.81 9.94
C TYR A 198 13.20 -2.30 10.23
N SER A 199 14.35 -1.71 10.58
CA SER A 199 14.45 -0.27 10.80
C SER A 199 13.86 0.53 9.63
N LYS A 200 12.86 1.39 9.90
CA LYS A 200 12.21 2.26 8.91
C LYS A 200 13.17 3.23 8.19
N ARG A 201 14.39 3.38 8.71
CA ARG A 201 15.45 4.21 8.13
C ARG A 201 16.27 3.46 7.07
N ILE A 202 16.09 2.16 6.91
CA ILE A 202 16.80 1.35 5.93
C ILE A 202 15.85 1.04 4.78
N ALA A 203 16.27 1.39 3.56
CA ALA A 203 15.49 1.25 2.34
C ALA A 203 16.34 0.69 1.20
N VAL A 204 15.70 0.34 0.09
CA VAL A 204 16.37 -0.23 -1.09
C VAL A 204 16.69 0.86 -2.11
N ALA A 205 17.93 0.84 -2.61
CA ALA A 205 18.32 1.46 -3.87
C ALA A 205 18.61 0.35 -4.89
N LEU A 206 17.60 0.01 -5.70
CA LEU A 206 17.63 -1.16 -6.57
C LEU A 206 18.41 -0.84 -7.85
N GLU A 207 19.49 -1.56 -8.11
CA GLU A 207 20.33 -1.36 -9.30
C GLU A 207 19.91 -2.28 -10.44
N ILE A 208 19.66 -1.68 -11.61
CA ILE A 208 19.12 -2.36 -12.80
C ILE A 208 20.25 -2.61 -13.80
N GLY A 209 20.41 -3.86 -14.22
CA GLY A 209 21.41 -4.30 -15.19
C GLY A 209 20.98 -4.09 -16.65
N ALA A 210 21.88 -4.40 -17.59
CA ALA A 210 21.62 -4.29 -19.03
C ALA A 210 20.59 -5.32 -19.51
N ASP A 211 20.62 -6.52 -18.93
CA ASP A 211 19.67 -7.59 -19.17
C ASP A 211 18.84 -7.81 -17.91
N LEU A 212 17.52 -7.77 -18.06
CA LEU A 212 16.60 -7.98 -16.95
C LEU A 212 16.47 -9.47 -16.66
N PRO A 213 16.37 -9.89 -15.38
CA PRO A 213 16.11 -11.27 -15.03
C PRO A 213 14.65 -11.65 -15.37
N SER A 214 14.33 -12.91 -15.17
CA SER A 214 12.97 -13.45 -15.21
C SER A 214 12.01 -12.65 -14.31
N ASN A 215 10.71 -12.68 -14.66
CA ASN A 215 9.71 -11.87 -13.96
C ASN A 215 9.61 -12.22 -12.47
N HIS A 216 9.79 -13.49 -12.09
CA HIS A 216 9.72 -13.91 -10.68
C HIS A 216 10.75 -13.17 -9.83
N VAL A 217 11.99 -13.02 -10.32
CA VAL A 217 13.06 -12.25 -9.65
C VAL A 217 12.68 -10.78 -9.48
N ILE A 218 12.08 -10.16 -10.50
CA ILE A 218 11.59 -8.77 -10.41
C ILE A 218 10.46 -8.68 -9.39
N ASP A 219 9.54 -9.64 -9.39
CA ASP A 219 8.36 -9.67 -8.53
C ASP A 219 8.70 -9.98 -7.06
N ARG A 220 9.88 -10.55 -6.77
CA ARG A 220 10.40 -10.64 -5.39
C ARG A 220 10.54 -9.27 -4.72
N TRP A 221 10.73 -8.20 -5.49
CA TRP A 221 10.88 -6.84 -4.97
C TRP A 221 9.55 -6.11 -4.77
N LEU A 222 8.41 -6.72 -5.11
CA LEU A 222 7.09 -6.19 -4.75
C LEU A 222 6.92 -6.17 -3.22
N GLY A 223 6.39 -5.06 -2.69
CA GLY A 223 6.19 -4.90 -1.24
C GLY A 223 7.44 -4.48 -0.46
N GLU A 224 8.60 -4.35 -1.13
CA GLU A 224 9.84 -3.90 -0.51
C GLU A 224 9.93 -2.35 -0.48
N PRO A 225 10.64 -1.76 0.51
CA PRO A 225 10.76 -0.30 0.65
C PRO A 225 11.78 0.28 -0.35
N ILE A 226 11.49 0.19 -1.65
CA ILE A 226 12.30 0.80 -2.71
C ILE A 226 12.15 2.31 -2.66
N LYS A 227 13.26 3.03 -2.42
CA LYS A 227 13.31 4.49 -2.42
C LYS A 227 14.03 5.05 -3.63
N ALA A 228 14.95 4.28 -4.21
CA ALA A 228 15.65 4.67 -5.41
C ALA A 228 15.82 3.52 -6.41
N ALA A 229 15.89 3.86 -7.70
CA ALA A 229 16.24 2.96 -8.78
C ALA A 229 17.48 3.47 -9.52
N ILE A 230 18.56 2.69 -9.51
CA ILE A 230 19.84 3.05 -10.11
C ILE A 230 19.89 2.51 -11.54
N LEU A 231 20.07 3.41 -12.50
CA LEU A 231 20.15 3.13 -13.94
C LEU A 231 21.57 3.47 -14.44
N PRO A 232 22.41 2.46 -14.70
CA PRO A 232 23.68 2.67 -15.39
C PRO A 232 23.43 3.18 -16.80
N THR A 233 24.24 4.14 -17.27
CA THR A 233 24.15 4.65 -18.66
C THR A 233 24.38 3.56 -19.71
N SER A 234 25.05 2.46 -19.35
CA SER A 234 25.30 1.31 -20.22
C SER A 234 24.06 0.49 -20.58
N ILE A 235 22.95 0.61 -19.83
CA ILE A 235 21.70 -0.14 -20.12
C ILE A 235 20.86 0.55 -21.21
N PHE A 236 21.18 1.80 -21.54
CA PHE A 236 20.44 2.57 -22.54
C PHE A 236 20.91 2.18 -23.94
N LEU A 237 19.94 1.81 -24.77
CA LEU A 237 20.11 1.58 -26.20
C LEU A 237 20.14 2.90 -26.95
N THR A 238 20.64 2.88 -28.18
CA THR A 238 20.68 4.06 -29.05
C THR A 238 19.59 3.99 -30.12
N ASN A 239 18.74 5.03 -30.23
CA ASN A 239 17.74 5.09 -31.30
C ASN A 239 18.33 5.56 -32.65
N LYS A 240 17.52 5.56 -33.72
CA LYS A 240 17.95 6.02 -35.06
C LYS A 240 18.49 7.46 -35.11
N LYS A 241 18.16 8.31 -34.13
CA LYS A 241 18.61 9.71 -34.03
C LYS A 241 19.85 9.88 -33.12
N GLY A 242 20.41 8.78 -32.62
CA GLY A 242 21.56 8.77 -31.72
C GLY A 242 21.23 9.09 -30.26
N PHE A 243 19.96 9.15 -29.85
CA PHE A 243 19.57 9.45 -28.46
C PHE A 243 19.40 8.18 -27.61
N PRO A 244 19.68 8.24 -26.29
CA PRO A 244 19.49 7.12 -25.38
C PRO A 244 18.00 6.80 -25.22
N VAL A 245 17.67 5.51 -25.31
CA VAL A 245 16.33 4.94 -25.08
C VAL A 245 16.44 3.60 -24.36
N LEU A 246 15.38 3.14 -23.71
CA LEU A 246 15.35 1.84 -23.04
C LEU A 246 14.58 0.81 -23.87
N SER A 247 14.90 -0.48 -23.69
CA SER A 247 14.11 -1.57 -24.28
C SER A 247 12.69 -1.59 -23.72
N LYS A 248 11.75 -2.29 -24.37
CA LYS A 248 10.36 -2.36 -23.92
C LYS A 248 10.20 -3.01 -22.55
N MET A 249 11.04 -4.01 -22.23
CA MET A 249 11.03 -4.65 -20.91
C MET A 249 11.49 -3.68 -19.82
N HIS A 250 12.54 -2.90 -20.07
CA HIS A 250 12.98 -1.83 -19.16
C HIS A 250 11.90 -0.76 -18.99
N GLN A 251 11.26 -0.30 -20.07
CA GLN A 251 10.15 0.66 -19.98
C GLN A 251 9.03 0.14 -19.07
N ARG A 252 8.66 -1.15 -19.17
CA ARG A 252 7.66 -1.77 -18.30
C ARG A 252 8.07 -1.72 -16.82
N LEU A 253 9.32 -2.01 -16.50
CA LEU A 253 9.84 -1.91 -15.13
C LEU A 253 9.86 -0.45 -14.64
N ILE A 254 10.27 0.51 -15.47
CA ILE A 254 10.25 1.94 -15.14
C ILE A 254 8.82 2.41 -14.82
N PHE A 255 7.81 1.98 -15.58
CA PHE A 255 6.42 2.33 -15.27
C PHE A 255 5.94 1.78 -13.92
N ARG A 256 6.36 0.56 -13.53
CA ARG A 256 6.09 0.01 -12.19
C ARG A 256 6.74 0.86 -11.09
N LEU A 257 8.01 1.23 -11.29
CA LEU A 257 8.77 2.07 -10.34
C LEU A 257 8.21 3.50 -10.24
N LEU A 258 7.71 4.06 -11.34
CA LEU A 258 7.02 5.36 -11.34
C LEU A 258 5.73 5.35 -10.53
N LYS A 259 5.03 4.22 -10.44
CA LYS A 259 3.87 4.07 -9.53
C LYS A 259 4.29 4.08 -8.07
N LEU A 260 5.49 3.59 -7.75
CA LEU A 260 6.07 3.60 -6.40
C LEU A 260 6.73 4.94 -6.03
N GLU A 261 6.73 5.93 -6.94
CA GLU A 261 7.31 7.25 -6.75
C GLU A 261 8.79 7.22 -6.29
N VAL A 262 9.56 6.26 -6.81
CA VAL A 262 11.00 6.16 -6.51
C VAL A 262 11.78 7.32 -7.11
N GLN A 263 12.92 7.63 -6.50
CA GLN A 263 13.91 8.54 -7.10
C GLN A 263 14.81 7.78 -8.07
N PHE A 264 14.98 8.27 -9.29
CA PHE A 264 15.88 7.64 -10.26
C PHE A 264 17.31 8.15 -10.09
N ILE A 265 18.30 7.27 -10.20
CA ILE A 265 19.72 7.63 -10.07
C ILE A 265 20.45 7.21 -11.35
N ILE A 266 21.01 8.16 -12.10
CA ILE A 266 21.83 7.84 -13.27
C ILE A 266 23.30 7.66 -12.85
N THR A 267 23.87 6.49 -13.09
CA THR A 267 25.28 6.15 -12.79
C THR A 267 26.07 5.81 -14.06
N GLY A 268 27.41 5.85 -14.00
CA GLY A 268 28.28 5.57 -15.15
C GLY A 268 28.64 6.81 -15.99
N THR A 269 29.48 6.64 -17.02
CA THR A 269 29.97 7.72 -17.89
C THR A 269 29.01 8.01 -19.06
N ASN A 270 29.24 9.08 -19.83
CA ASN A 270 28.44 9.33 -21.03
C ASN A 270 28.84 8.38 -22.18
N HIS A 271 28.04 7.32 -22.41
CA HIS A 271 28.22 6.42 -23.55
C HIS A 271 27.61 6.95 -24.86
N HIS A 272 26.78 7.98 -24.79
CA HIS A 272 26.20 8.66 -25.96
C HIS A 272 26.96 9.96 -26.18
N SER A 273 28.26 9.88 -26.46
CA SER A 273 29.19 11.03 -26.41
C SER A 273 28.86 12.17 -27.37
N GLU A 274 28.18 11.88 -28.49
CA GLU A 274 27.68 12.89 -29.42
C GLU A 274 26.41 13.61 -28.94
N LYS A 275 25.83 13.18 -27.81
CA LYS A 275 24.68 13.79 -27.14
C LYS A 275 25.06 14.27 -25.75
N GLU A 276 24.35 15.29 -25.29
CA GLU A 276 24.52 15.80 -23.93
C GLU A 276 24.02 14.80 -22.87
N PHE A 277 24.62 14.83 -21.69
CA PHE A 277 24.28 13.92 -20.59
C PHE A 277 22.84 14.11 -20.08
N CYS A 278 22.26 15.30 -20.23
CA CYS A 278 20.86 15.55 -19.86
C CYS A 278 19.86 14.70 -20.69
N SER A 279 20.29 14.13 -21.83
CA SER A 279 19.42 13.31 -22.68
C SER A 279 18.90 12.03 -22.02
N TYR A 280 19.65 11.43 -21.09
CA TYR A 280 19.14 10.28 -20.30
C TYR A 280 17.97 10.71 -19.39
N LEU A 281 18.07 11.89 -18.78
CA LEU A 281 17.03 12.45 -17.93
C LEU A 281 15.80 12.84 -18.75
N GLN A 282 15.99 13.52 -19.89
CA GLN A 282 14.92 13.86 -20.83
C GLN A 282 14.13 12.61 -21.27
N TYR A 283 14.80 11.47 -21.43
CA TYR A 283 14.12 10.23 -21.76
C TYR A 283 13.26 9.69 -20.60
N LEU A 284 13.72 9.80 -19.35
CA LEU A 284 12.90 9.46 -18.18
C LEU A 284 11.68 10.39 -18.03
N GLU A 285 11.86 11.68 -18.25
CA GLU A 285 10.75 12.65 -18.29
C GLU A 285 9.76 12.32 -19.40
N TYR A 286 10.26 11.95 -20.59
CA TYR A 286 9.42 11.47 -21.69
C TYR A 286 8.61 10.24 -21.29
N LEU A 287 9.23 9.22 -20.66
CA LEU A 287 8.48 8.05 -20.18
C LEU A 287 7.41 8.44 -19.15
N SER A 288 7.75 9.29 -18.18
CA SER A 288 6.79 9.76 -17.18
C SER A 288 5.59 10.50 -17.77
N GLN A 289 5.83 11.35 -18.78
CA GLN A 289 4.76 12.07 -19.48
C GLN A 289 3.89 11.14 -20.34
N ASN A 290 4.45 10.04 -20.86
CA ASN A 290 3.75 9.11 -21.76
C ASN A 290 3.22 7.86 -21.02
N ARG A 291 3.01 7.93 -19.71
CA ARG A 291 2.34 6.88 -18.94
C ARG A 291 0.82 7.03 -19.00
N PRO A 292 0.03 5.95 -18.82
CA PRO A 292 -1.42 6.06 -18.72
C PRO A 292 -1.83 7.08 -17.64
N PRO A 293 -2.77 8.01 -17.92
CA PRO A 293 -3.26 8.95 -16.92
C PRO A 293 -4.01 8.21 -15.82
N PRO A 294 -4.00 8.72 -14.57
CA PRO A 294 -4.71 8.09 -13.48
C PRO A 294 -6.22 8.10 -13.74
N ASN A 295 -6.89 6.99 -13.45
CA ASN A 295 -8.35 6.90 -13.53
C ASN A 295 -9.03 7.61 -12.31
N ALA A 296 -10.36 7.67 -12.29
CA ALA A 296 -11.10 8.35 -11.21
C ALA A 296 -10.79 7.78 -9.81
N TYR A 297 -10.62 6.47 -9.70
CA TYR A 297 -10.25 5.80 -8.45
C TYR A 297 -8.83 6.18 -8.01
N GLU A 298 -7.86 6.15 -8.93
CA GLU A 298 -6.47 6.54 -8.65
C GLU A 298 -6.35 8.03 -8.28
N LEU A 299 -7.16 8.91 -8.90
CA LEU A 299 -7.22 10.33 -8.54
C LEU A 299 -7.80 10.56 -7.14
N PHE A 300 -8.87 9.85 -6.79
CA PHE A 300 -9.48 9.92 -5.46
C PHE A 300 -8.56 9.35 -4.38
N ALA A 301 -7.91 8.22 -4.65
CA ALA A 301 -7.07 7.51 -3.71
C ALA A 301 -5.69 8.15 -3.50
N LYS A 302 -5.35 9.19 -4.25
CA LYS A 302 -4.06 9.87 -4.17
C LYS A 302 -3.83 10.47 -2.78
N GLY A 303 -2.75 10.07 -2.13
CA GLY A 303 -2.39 10.44 -0.76
C GLY A 303 -2.78 9.38 0.28
N TYR A 304 -3.56 8.36 -0.09
CA TYR A 304 -3.96 7.26 0.78
C TYR A 304 -3.17 5.97 0.52
N GLU A 305 -2.23 5.97 -0.42
CA GLU A 305 -1.44 4.79 -0.78
C GLU A 305 -0.66 4.21 0.42
N ASP A 306 -1.04 3.01 0.83
CA ASP A 306 -0.55 2.30 2.03
C ASP A 306 -0.74 3.08 3.35
N TYR A 307 -1.66 4.05 3.40
CA TYR A 307 -2.03 4.76 4.63
C TYR A 307 -3.00 3.92 5.45
N LEU A 308 -2.60 3.54 6.67
CA LEU A 308 -3.42 2.73 7.56
C LEU A 308 -4.50 3.57 8.24
N GLN A 309 -5.75 3.13 8.13
CA GLN A 309 -6.91 3.76 8.76
C GLN A 309 -7.64 2.73 9.63
N SER A 310 -8.14 3.14 10.79
CA SER A 310 -9.09 2.32 11.53
C SER A 310 -10.37 2.14 10.71
N PRO A 311 -10.91 0.92 10.57
CA PRO A 311 -12.23 0.72 9.97
C PRO A 311 -13.28 1.51 10.75
N LEU A 312 -14.20 2.15 10.04
CA LEU A 312 -15.29 2.89 10.66
C LEU A 312 -16.19 1.94 11.46
N GLN A 313 -16.83 2.45 12.51
CA GLN A 313 -17.86 1.72 13.27
C GLN A 313 -19.14 2.55 13.38
N PRO A 314 -19.92 2.71 12.29
CA PRO A 314 -21.07 3.64 12.26
C PRO A 314 -22.19 3.30 13.24
N LEU A 315 -22.27 2.04 13.71
CA LEU A 315 -23.22 1.66 14.76
C LEU A 315 -22.80 2.20 16.13
N MET A 316 -21.55 1.95 16.52
CA MET A 316 -21.00 2.38 17.81
C MET A 316 -20.78 3.89 17.88
N ASP A 317 -20.26 4.49 16.81
CA ASP A 317 -19.89 5.90 16.75
C ASP A 317 -20.86 6.68 15.86
N ASN A 318 -21.02 7.98 16.12
CA ASN A 318 -21.76 8.87 15.23
C ASN A 318 -20.78 9.50 14.23
N LEU A 319 -20.96 9.19 12.93
CA LEU A 319 -20.09 9.71 11.89
C LEU A 319 -20.18 11.24 11.77
N GLU A 320 -19.06 11.85 11.41
CA GLU A 320 -18.95 13.27 11.12
C GLU A 320 -19.54 13.62 9.74
N SER A 321 -19.93 14.88 9.57
CA SER A 321 -20.54 15.37 8.32
C SER A 321 -19.66 15.16 7.09
N GLN A 322 -18.34 15.34 7.23
CA GLN A 322 -17.38 15.17 6.13
C GLN A 322 -17.24 13.70 5.71
N THR A 323 -17.40 12.75 6.65
CA THR A 323 -17.39 11.31 6.33
C THR A 323 -18.57 10.95 5.41
N TYR A 324 -19.77 11.44 5.73
CA TYR A 324 -20.92 11.29 4.82
C TYR A 324 -20.69 11.97 3.46
N GLU A 325 -20.10 13.16 3.44
CA GLU A 325 -19.79 13.87 2.18
C GLU A 325 -18.83 13.08 1.30
N VAL A 326 -17.87 12.37 1.88
CA VAL A 326 -16.96 11.47 1.14
C VAL A 326 -17.72 10.30 0.55
N PHE A 327 -18.64 9.67 1.29
CA PHE A 327 -19.49 8.61 0.76
C PHE A 327 -20.36 9.07 -0.40
N GLU A 328 -20.92 10.27 -0.30
CA GLU A 328 -21.82 10.86 -1.29
C GLU A 328 -21.12 11.23 -2.60
N LYS A 329 -19.78 11.34 -2.60
CA LYS A 329 -18.99 11.61 -3.81
C LYS A 329 -18.96 10.44 -4.78
N ASP A 330 -19.33 9.23 -4.37
CA ASP A 330 -19.34 8.05 -5.24
C ASP A 330 -20.64 7.95 -6.06
N PRO A 331 -20.64 8.26 -7.37
CA PRO A 331 -21.85 8.22 -8.18
C PRO A 331 -22.27 6.79 -8.54
N ILE A 332 -21.33 5.84 -8.51
CA ILE A 332 -21.57 4.46 -8.96
C ILE A 332 -22.38 3.72 -7.91
N LYS A 333 -22.02 3.89 -6.63
CA LYS A 333 -22.74 3.28 -5.51
C LYS A 333 -24.24 3.56 -5.58
N TYR A 334 -24.64 4.84 -5.58
CA TYR A 334 -26.06 5.20 -5.50
C TYR A 334 -26.83 4.95 -6.79
N SER A 335 -26.18 4.95 -7.96
CA SER A 335 -26.83 4.57 -9.22
C SER A 335 -27.15 3.07 -9.26
N GLN A 336 -26.28 2.22 -8.72
CA GLN A 336 -26.55 0.78 -8.56
C GLN A 336 -27.70 0.52 -7.57
N TYR A 337 -27.72 1.21 -6.42
CA TYR A 337 -28.88 1.12 -5.50
C TYR A 337 -30.19 1.58 -6.17
N GLN A 338 -30.17 2.70 -6.90
CA GLN A 338 -31.35 3.17 -7.64
C GLN A 338 -31.84 2.10 -8.63
N GLN A 339 -30.92 1.47 -9.37
CA GLN A 339 -31.27 0.43 -10.34
C GLN A 339 -31.83 -0.83 -9.65
N ALA A 340 -31.30 -1.21 -8.49
CA ALA A 340 -31.78 -2.35 -7.71
C ALA A 340 -33.22 -2.12 -7.21
N ILE A 341 -33.48 -0.93 -6.67
CA ILE A 341 -34.81 -0.54 -6.21
C ILE A 341 -35.78 -0.47 -7.39
N TYR A 342 -35.36 0.09 -8.53
CA TYR A 342 -36.17 0.17 -9.75
C TYR A 342 -36.62 -1.21 -10.24
N LYS A 343 -35.71 -2.18 -10.37
CA LYS A 343 -36.06 -3.54 -10.78
C LYS A 343 -37.01 -4.20 -9.77
N CYS A 344 -36.71 -4.08 -8.47
CA CYS A 344 -37.54 -4.65 -7.41
C CYS A 344 -38.98 -4.08 -7.43
N LEU A 345 -39.14 -2.77 -7.66
CA LEU A 345 -40.47 -2.15 -7.75
C LEU A 345 -41.29 -2.68 -8.93
N LEU A 346 -40.67 -2.88 -10.09
CA LEU A 346 -41.35 -3.45 -11.26
C LEU A 346 -41.74 -4.91 -11.05
N ASP A 347 -40.86 -5.70 -10.42
CA ASP A 347 -41.12 -7.12 -10.15
C ASP A 347 -42.22 -7.31 -9.09
N ARG A 348 -42.38 -6.37 -8.16
CA ARG A 348 -43.38 -6.43 -7.09
C ARG A 348 -44.74 -5.81 -7.44
N VAL A 349 -44.78 -4.83 -8.35
CA VAL A 349 -46.01 -4.12 -8.71
C VAL A 349 -46.27 -4.23 -10.22
N PRO A 350 -47.22 -5.08 -10.64
CA PRO A 350 -47.58 -5.20 -12.04
C PRO A 350 -48.24 -3.90 -12.55
N GLU A 351 -48.25 -3.68 -13.86
CA GLU A 351 -48.67 -2.41 -14.47
C GLU A 351 -50.13 -2.05 -14.15
N GLU A 352 -51.01 -3.06 -14.06
CA GLU A 352 -52.42 -2.89 -13.70
C GLU A 352 -52.64 -2.35 -12.27
N GLU A 353 -51.66 -2.49 -11.38
CA GLU A 353 -51.71 -2.05 -9.98
C GLU A 353 -50.92 -0.76 -9.73
N LYS A 354 -50.33 -0.16 -10.78
CA LYS A 354 -49.45 1.00 -10.70
C LYS A 354 -49.96 2.13 -9.80
N ASP A 355 -51.23 2.51 -9.95
CA ASP A 355 -51.81 3.67 -9.26
C ASP A 355 -52.44 3.33 -7.90
N THR A 356 -52.68 2.04 -7.62
CA THR A 356 -53.40 1.56 -6.43
C THR A 356 -52.46 0.93 -5.40
N ASN A 357 -51.43 0.21 -5.83
CA ASN A 357 -50.49 -0.48 -4.97
C ASN A 357 -49.35 0.47 -4.57
N VAL A 358 -49.32 0.84 -3.30
CA VAL A 358 -48.29 1.71 -2.72
C VAL A 358 -47.31 0.83 -1.93
N GLN A 359 -46.09 0.70 -2.43
CA GLN A 359 -45.05 -0.08 -1.75
C GLN A 359 -44.48 0.70 -0.58
N VAL A 360 -44.36 0.05 0.58
CA VAL A 360 -43.73 0.61 1.77
C VAL A 360 -42.24 0.34 1.71
N LEU A 361 -41.44 1.39 1.56
CA LEU A 361 -39.99 1.31 1.45
C LEU A 361 -39.32 1.96 2.65
N MET A 362 -38.41 1.25 3.31
CA MET A 362 -37.72 1.75 4.51
C MET A 362 -36.21 1.79 4.26
N VAL A 363 -35.63 2.99 4.33
CA VAL A 363 -34.18 3.18 4.29
C VAL A 363 -33.65 3.07 5.72
N LEU A 364 -32.86 2.03 6.00
CA LEU A 364 -32.32 1.72 7.33
C LEU A 364 -30.85 2.14 7.41
N GLY A 365 -30.55 3.16 8.21
CA GLY A 365 -29.26 3.86 8.18
C GLY A 365 -29.24 4.92 7.07
N ALA A 366 -30.18 5.86 7.11
CA ALA A 366 -30.41 6.80 6.02
C ALA A 366 -29.28 7.84 5.82
N GLY A 367 -28.38 8.02 6.80
CA GLY A 367 -27.31 9.01 6.76
C GLY A 367 -27.86 10.42 6.50
N ARG A 368 -27.29 11.12 5.51
CA ARG A 368 -27.80 12.43 5.06
C ARG A 368 -28.82 12.34 3.90
N GLY A 369 -29.34 11.14 3.62
CA GLY A 369 -30.44 10.91 2.68
C GLY A 369 -30.11 10.54 1.22
N PRO A 370 -28.88 10.17 0.80
CA PRO A 370 -28.64 9.86 -0.61
C PRO A 370 -29.45 8.64 -1.12
N LEU A 371 -29.70 7.64 -0.26
CA LEU A 371 -30.55 6.49 -0.61
C LEU A 371 -32.05 6.78 -0.57
N VAL A 372 -32.48 7.74 0.26
CA VAL A 372 -33.86 8.28 0.20
C VAL A 372 -34.09 8.89 -1.18
N ASN A 373 -33.15 9.74 -1.62
CA ASN A 373 -33.18 10.35 -2.95
C ASN A 373 -33.08 9.31 -4.08
N ALA A 374 -32.24 8.28 -3.95
CA ALA A 374 -32.14 7.19 -4.92
C ALA A 374 -33.46 6.41 -5.04
N SER A 375 -34.14 6.15 -3.92
CA SER A 375 -35.43 5.46 -3.88
C SER A 375 -36.54 6.26 -4.56
N LEU A 376 -36.60 7.58 -4.31
CA LEU A 376 -37.55 8.48 -4.99
C LEU A 376 -37.31 8.53 -6.50
N ARG A 377 -36.05 8.59 -6.95
CA ARG A 377 -35.70 8.53 -8.38
C ARG A 377 -36.08 7.18 -8.99
N ALA A 378 -35.80 6.08 -8.30
CA ALA A 378 -36.16 4.73 -8.75
C ALA A 378 -37.68 4.58 -8.92
N ALA A 379 -38.48 5.05 -7.96
CA ALA A 379 -39.93 5.01 -8.04
C ALA A 379 -40.50 5.87 -9.17
N LYS A 380 -39.96 7.08 -9.38
CA LYS A 380 -40.32 7.91 -10.54
C LYS A 380 -39.96 7.24 -11.87
N GLN A 381 -38.79 6.60 -11.95
CA GLN A 381 -38.34 5.90 -13.15
C GLN A 381 -39.17 4.63 -13.42
N ALA A 382 -39.56 3.90 -12.37
CA ALA A 382 -40.44 2.74 -12.45
C ALA A 382 -41.91 3.10 -12.70
N ASP A 383 -42.27 4.38 -12.52
CA ASP A 383 -43.65 4.85 -12.50
C ASP A 383 -44.50 4.03 -11.53
N ARG A 384 -44.03 3.92 -10.27
CA ARG A 384 -44.67 3.18 -9.17
C ARG A 384 -44.78 4.03 -7.92
N ARG A 385 -45.84 3.81 -7.13
CA ARG A 385 -46.09 4.56 -5.90
C ARG A 385 -45.32 3.95 -4.73
N ILE A 386 -44.61 4.79 -3.99
CA ILE A 386 -43.90 4.40 -2.76
C ILE A 386 -44.26 5.32 -1.59
N LYS A 387 -44.28 4.73 -0.39
CA LYS A 387 -44.28 5.42 0.91
C LYS A 387 -42.95 5.16 1.59
N LEU A 388 -42.26 6.21 2.03
CA LEU A 388 -40.88 6.12 2.49
C LEU A 388 -40.72 6.37 3.99
N TYR A 389 -39.92 5.53 4.65
CA TYR A 389 -39.38 5.79 5.99
C TYR A 389 -37.86 5.93 5.90
N ALA A 390 -37.29 6.95 6.53
CA ALA A 390 -35.85 7.17 6.62
C ALA A 390 -35.43 7.01 8.09
N VAL A 391 -34.94 5.83 8.44
CA VAL A 391 -34.53 5.47 9.81
C VAL A 391 -33.04 5.76 9.98
N GLU A 392 -32.68 6.57 10.97
CA GLU A 392 -31.30 6.93 11.29
C GLU A 392 -31.12 7.11 12.79
N LYS A 393 -30.05 6.54 13.36
CA LYS A 393 -29.76 6.61 14.79
C LYS A 393 -28.88 7.81 15.15
N ASN A 394 -28.06 8.30 14.22
CA ASN A 394 -27.17 9.44 14.43
C ASN A 394 -28.00 10.73 14.46
N PRO A 395 -28.18 11.38 15.64
CA PRO A 395 -29.04 12.55 15.77
C PRO A 395 -28.54 13.75 14.93
N ASN A 396 -27.25 13.81 14.62
CA ASN A 396 -26.69 14.88 13.79
C ASN A 396 -27.08 14.72 12.31
N ALA A 397 -27.12 13.48 11.83
CA ALA A 397 -27.57 13.17 10.47
C ALA A 397 -29.09 13.37 10.36
N VAL A 398 -29.85 13.03 11.41
CA VAL A 398 -31.30 13.31 11.51
C VAL A 398 -31.61 14.79 11.31
N VAL A 399 -30.83 15.72 11.88
CA VAL A 399 -31.01 17.16 11.60
C VAL A 399 -30.98 17.43 10.10
N THR A 400 -30.06 16.82 9.36
CA THR A 400 -29.99 16.98 7.90
C THR A 400 -31.22 16.39 7.21
N LEU A 401 -31.65 15.20 7.64
CA LEU A 401 -32.83 14.51 7.08
C LEU A 401 -34.14 15.30 7.33
N GLU A 402 -34.34 15.85 8.52
CA GLU A 402 -35.55 16.62 8.86
C GLU A 402 -35.62 17.92 8.06
N ASN A 403 -34.49 18.61 7.84
CA ASN A 403 -34.45 19.79 6.98
C ASN A 403 -34.79 19.42 5.52
N TRP A 404 -34.18 18.35 4.98
CA TRP A 404 -34.54 17.84 3.64
C TRP A 404 -36.00 17.40 3.53
N GLN A 405 -36.56 16.81 4.60
CA GLN A 405 -37.96 16.41 4.65
C GLN A 405 -38.88 17.62 4.59
N PHE A 406 -38.57 18.68 5.33
CA PHE A 406 -39.36 19.90 5.36
C PHE A 406 -39.27 20.69 4.05
N GLU A 407 -38.06 20.83 3.49
CA GLU A 407 -37.80 21.65 2.31
C GLU A 407 -38.19 20.96 1.00
N GLU A 408 -37.93 19.65 0.86
CA GLU A 408 -37.96 18.96 -0.44
C GLU A 408 -38.89 17.73 -0.47
N TRP A 409 -38.76 16.79 0.47
CA TRP A 409 -39.45 15.49 0.36
C TRP A 409 -40.91 15.51 0.80
N GLY A 410 -41.27 16.41 1.73
CA GLY A 410 -42.61 16.54 2.27
C GLY A 410 -43.13 15.27 2.95
N SER A 411 -44.45 15.07 2.87
CA SER A 411 -45.15 13.96 3.56
C SER A 411 -44.88 12.58 2.97
N GLN A 412 -44.23 12.48 1.81
CA GLN A 412 -43.88 11.18 1.21
C GLN A 412 -42.82 10.44 2.03
N VAL A 413 -41.95 11.18 2.72
CA VAL A 413 -40.87 10.64 3.55
C VAL A 413 -41.16 10.94 5.01
N THR A 414 -41.16 9.89 5.83
CA THR A 414 -41.21 10.00 7.30
C THR A 414 -39.81 9.74 7.86
N VAL A 415 -39.19 10.76 8.46
CA VAL A 415 -37.90 10.63 9.13
C VAL A 415 -38.11 10.02 10.53
N VAL A 416 -37.29 9.03 10.88
CA VAL A 416 -37.36 8.30 12.14
C VAL A 416 -35.98 8.33 12.81
N SER A 417 -35.87 9.07 13.91
CA SER A 417 -34.66 9.12 14.74
C SER A 417 -34.62 7.92 15.69
N SER A 418 -34.15 6.77 15.23
CA SER A 418 -34.14 5.54 16.03
C SER A 418 -33.07 4.56 15.55
N ASP A 419 -32.67 3.65 16.44
CA ASP A 419 -31.95 2.44 16.05
C ASP A 419 -32.95 1.47 15.42
N MET A 420 -32.62 0.92 14.25
CA MET A 420 -33.52 0.02 13.52
C MET A 420 -33.88 -1.26 14.30
N ARG A 421 -33.05 -1.65 15.27
CA ARG A 421 -33.26 -2.84 16.10
C ARG A 421 -34.31 -2.63 17.19
N GLU A 422 -34.53 -1.38 17.58
CA GLU A 422 -35.45 -0.99 18.66
C GLU A 422 -36.73 -0.34 18.14
N TRP A 423 -36.75 0.08 16.86
CA TRP A 423 -37.86 0.82 16.29
C TRP A 423 -39.13 -0.03 16.14
N VAL A 424 -40.21 0.41 16.80
CA VAL A 424 -41.54 -0.16 16.62
C VAL A 424 -42.19 0.45 15.37
N ALA A 425 -42.02 -0.21 14.24
CA ALA A 425 -42.55 0.26 12.96
C ALA A 425 -44.10 0.28 12.97
N PRO A 426 -44.73 1.37 12.48
CA PRO A 426 -46.19 1.50 12.44
C PRO A 426 -46.86 0.60 11.38
N GLU A 427 -46.09 0.12 10.41
CA GLU A 427 -46.51 -0.79 9.36
C GLU A 427 -45.33 -1.63 8.87
N LYS A 428 -45.60 -2.76 8.21
CA LYS A 428 -44.54 -3.62 7.66
C LYS A 428 -44.05 -3.12 6.29
N ALA A 429 -42.75 -3.25 6.03
CA ALA A 429 -42.10 -2.89 4.77
C ALA A 429 -42.32 -3.95 3.67
N ASP A 430 -42.49 -3.49 2.44
CA ASP A 430 -42.30 -4.31 1.23
C ASP A 430 -40.81 -4.46 0.89
N ILE A 431 -40.06 -3.37 1.05
CA ILE A 431 -38.63 -3.31 0.72
C ILE A 431 -37.91 -2.58 1.84
N ILE A 432 -36.88 -3.21 2.42
CA ILE A 432 -35.89 -2.53 3.26
C ILE A 432 -34.63 -2.29 2.43
N VAL A 433 -34.11 -1.06 2.47
CA VAL A 433 -32.88 -0.66 1.78
C VAL A 433 -31.87 -0.20 2.83
N SER A 434 -30.67 -0.74 2.80
CA SER A 434 -29.60 -0.35 3.72
C SER A 434 -28.25 -0.30 3.00
N GLU A 435 -27.32 0.48 3.53
CA GLU A 435 -25.92 0.48 3.12
C GLU A 435 -25.10 0.57 4.39
N LEU A 436 -24.84 -0.61 4.98
CA LEU A 436 -24.20 -0.82 6.28
C LEU A 436 -22.95 -1.70 6.11
N LEU A 437 -22.34 -1.65 4.91
CA LEU A 437 -21.26 -2.55 4.52
C LEU A 437 -19.91 -1.87 4.75
N GLY A 438 -19.04 -2.56 5.48
CA GLY A 438 -17.63 -2.19 5.54
C GLY A 438 -16.81 -2.83 4.43
N SER A 439 -15.51 -2.55 4.42
CA SER A 439 -14.54 -3.13 3.45
C SER A 439 -14.42 -4.65 3.50
N PHE A 440 -14.92 -5.30 4.56
CA PHE A 440 -15.02 -6.74 4.72
C PHE A 440 -16.47 -7.21 4.79
N ALA A 441 -17.37 -6.49 4.12
CA ALA A 441 -18.83 -6.64 4.17
C ALA A 441 -19.42 -6.44 5.59
N ASP A 442 -19.32 -7.47 6.43
CA ASP A 442 -20.02 -7.57 7.70
C ASP A 442 -19.31 -6.88 8.89
N ASN A 443 -18.16 -6.23 8.65
CA ASN A 443 -17.37 -5.55 9.70
C ASN A 443 -17.97 -4.23 10.21
N GLU A 444 -19.11 -3.80 9.68
CA GLU A 444 -19.92 -2.69 10.20
C GLU A 444 -21.26 -3.18 10.79
N LEU A 445 -21.37 -4.49 11.04
CA LEU A 445 -22.49 -5.14 11.73
C LEU A 445 -23.83 -5.06 10.98
N SER A 446 -23.77 -5.05 9.64
CA SER A 446 -24.96 -5.24 8.81
C SER A 446 -25.79 -6.47 9.20
N PRO A 447 -25.21 -7.66 9.50
CA PRO A 447 -26.02 -8.81 9.88
C PRO A 447 -26.90 -8.53 11.11
N GLU A 448 -26.30 -8.07 12.22
CA GLU A 448 -27.02 -7.82 13.46
C GLU A 448 -28.03 -6.67 13.36
N CYS A 449 -27.71 -5.64 12.57
CA CYS A 449 -28.64 -4.54 12.29
C CYS A 449 -29.88 -5.04 11.54
N LEU A 450 -29.69 -5.82 10.47
CA LEU A 450 -30.77 -6.27 9.60
C LEU A 450 -31.59 -7.41 10.23
N ASP A 451 -30.98 -8.26 11.05
CA ASP A 451 -31.71 -9.25 11.85
C ASP A 451 -32.67 -8.57 12.83
N GLY A 452 -32.24 -7.49 13.50
CA GLY A 452 -33.09 -6.70 14.38
C GLY A 452 -34.22 -5.98 13.63
N ALA A 453 -33.98 -5.57 12.39
CA ALA A 453 -34.98 -4.93 11.52
C ALA A 453 -35.96 -5.92 10.85
N GLN A 454 -35.63 -7.21 10.81
CA GLN A 454 -36.36 -8.20 10.02
C GLN A 454 -37.83 -8.35 10.42
N HIS A 455 -38.16 -8.14 11.71
CA HIS A 455 -39.51 -8.37 12.23
C HIS A 455 -40.58 -7.46 11.62
N PHE A 456 -40.20 -6.28 11.13
CA PHE A 456 -41.09 -5.35 10.42
C PHE A 456 -41.01 -5.46 8.89
N LEU A 457 -40.30 -6.45 8.35
CA LEU A 457 -40.43 -6.82 6.93
C LEU A 457 -41.67 -7.72 6.75
N LYS A 458 -42.37 -7.57 5.61
CA LYS A 458 -43.41 -8.53 5.20
C LYS A 458 -42.79 -9.90 4.90
N ASP A 459 -43.60 -10.96 4.97
CA ASP A 459 -43.13 -12.34 4.78
C ASP A 459 -42.58 -12.58 3.35
N ASP A 460 -43.09 -11.84 2.38
CA ASP A 460 -42.64 -11.78 0.98
C ASP A 460 -41.74 -10.56 0.68
N GLY A 461 -41.38 -9.79 1.72
CA GLY A 461 -40.59 -8.57 1.58
C GLY A 461 -39.16 -8.84 1.15
N VAL A 462 -38.54 -7.81 0.56
CA VAL A 462 -37.20 -7.87 -0.02
C VAL A 462 -36.23 -6.99 0.78
N SER A 463 -35.02 -7.50 1.05
CA SER A 463 -33.90 -6.70 1.52
C SER A 463 -32.98 -6.32 0.36
N ILE A 464 -32.53 -5.07 0.33
CA ILE A 464 -31.47 -4.58 -0.56
C ILE A 464 -30.38 -3.96 0.34
N PRO A 465 -29.18 -4.56 0.45
CA PRO A 465 -28.72 -5.76 -0.26
C PRO A 465 -29.45 -7.04 0.17
N GLY A 466 -29.53 -7.98 -0.76
CA GLY A 466 -30.06 -9.33 -0.50
C GLY A 466 -28.98 -10.31 -0.05
N GLU A 467 -27.72 -10.09 -0.46
CA GLU A 467 -26.59 -10.94 -0.07
C GLU A 467 -25.27 -10.17 -0.11
N TYR A 468 -24.32 -10.58 0.72
CA TYR A 468 -22.93 -10.16 0.59
C TYR A 468 -21.96 -11.24 1.06
N THR A 469 -20.78 -11.27 0.43
CA THR A 469 -19.70 -12.21 0.71
C THR A 469 -18.37 -11.47 0.87
N SER A 470 -17.67 -11.69 1.97
CA SER A 470 -16.31 -11.23 2.19
C SER A 470 -15.29 -12.14 1.51
N PHE A 471 -14.13 -11.62 1.11
CA PHE A 471 -13.06 -12.37 0.45
C PHE A 471 -11.72 -12.08 1.11
N LEU A 472 -10.82 -13.07 1.15
CA LEU A 472 -9.45 -12.92 1.63
C LEU A 472 -8.43 -13.32 0.57
N ALA A 473 -7.30 -12.61 0.51
CA ALA A 473 -6.13 -12.99 -0.28
C ALA A 473 -4.84 -12.78 0.53
N PRO A 474 -3.90 -13.74 0.56
CA PRO A 474 -2.63 -13.57 1.24
C PRO A 474 -1.77 -12.53 0.52
N ILE A 475 -1.08 -11.67 1.29
CA ILE A 475 -0.22 -10.62 0.74
C ILE A 475 1.19 -10.62 1.33
N SER A 476 2.15 -10.18 0.52
CA SER A 476 3.49 -9.79 0.96
C SER A 476 3.66 -8.27 0.86
N SER A 477 4.01 -7.63 1.98
CA SER A 477 4.45 -6.24 2.01
C SER A 477 5.27 -5.98 3.26
N SER A 478 6.61 -5.97 3.11
CA SER A 478 7.52 -5.53 4.17
C SER A 478 7.26 -4.07 4.56
N LYS A 479 6.80 -3.24 3.60
CA LYS A 479 6.36 -1.86 3.86
C LYS A 479 5.19 -1.85 4.86
N LEU A 480 4.05 -2.46 4.53
CA LEU A 480 2.85 -2.44 5.38
C LEU A 480 3.09 -3.13 6.72
N TYR A 481 3.87 -4.21 6.76
CA TYR A 481 4.28 -4.84 8.01
C TYR A 481 4.95 -3.82 8.96
N ASN A 482 5.81 -2.96 8.42
CA ASN A 482 6.50 -1.95 9.22
C ASN A 482 5.62 -0.74 9.58
N GLU A 483 4.66 -0.39 8.72
CA GLU A 483 3.63 0.61 9.04
C GLU A 483 2.78 0.13 10.22
N VAL A 484 2.30 -1.12 10.19
CA VAL A 484 1.56 -1.73 11.31
C VAL A 484 2.44 -1.78 12.55
N ARG A 485 3.69 -2.23 12.43
CA ARG A 485 4.66 -2.26 13.54
C ARG A 485 4.84 -0.89 14.20
N ALA A 486 4.77 0.20 13.43
CA ALA A 486 4.93 1.56 13.93
C ALA A 486 3.71 2.08 14.71
N CYS A 487 2.56 1.42 14.60
CA CYS A 487 1.34 1.74 15.36
C CYS A 487 1.37 1.28 16.83
N ARG A 488 2.52 0.86 17.36
CA ARG A 488 2.64 0.51 18.78
C ARG A 488 2.37 1.73 19.65
N GLU A 489 1.30 1.67 20.43
CA GLU A 489 0.88 2.71 21.36
C GLU A 489 1.39 2.44 22.79
N LYS A 490 1.39 3.49 23.62
CA LYS A 490 1.60 3.35 25.07
C LYS A 490 0.30 2.83 25.70
N ASP A 491 0.42 2.20 26.87
CA ASP A 491 -0.73 1.80 27.71
C ASP A 491 -1.68 0.75 27.10
N ARG A 492 -1.24 0.06 26.03
CA ARG A 492 -1.91 -1.10 25.40
C ARG A 492 -0.93 -2.27 25.27
N ASP A 493 -1.43 -3.46 24.95
CA ASP A 493 -0.57 -4.60 24.62
C ASP A 493 0.41 -4.19 23.49
N PRO A 494 1.72 -4.45 23.63
CA PRO A 494 2.75 -4.00 22.69
C PRO A 494 2.63 -4.61 21.29
N GLU A 495 1.77 -5.61 21.10
CA GLU A 495 1.49 -6.28 19.82
C GLU A 495 0.04 -6.13 19.36
N ALA A 496 -0.80 -5.36 20.08
CA ALA A 496 -2.21 -5.17 19.74
C ALA A 496 -2.44 -4.68 18.31
N GLN A 497 -1.52 -3.88 17.77
CA GLN A 497 -1.57 -3.39 16.39
C GLN A 497 -1.52 -4.51 15.34
N PHE A 498 -0.99 -5.70 15.67
CA PHE A 498 -1.05 -6.88 14.78
C PHE A 498 -2.35 -7.69 14.95
N GLU A 499 -3.20 -7.31 15.90
CA GLU A 499 -4.44 -8.02 16.25
C GLU A 499 -5.67 -7.14 15.99
N MET A 500 -5.57 -6.21 15.03
CA MET A 500 -6.68 -5.41 14.55
C MET A 500 -6.62 -5.22 13.02
N PRO A 501 -7.77 -5.12 12.35
CA PRO A 501 -7.80 -4.83 10.92
C PRO A 501 -7.61 -3.33 10.64
N TYR A 502 -7.10 -3.02 9.44
CA TYR A 502 -6.94 -1.65 8.94
C TYR A 502 -7.59 -1.48 7.58
N VAL A 503 -8.37 -0.42 7.36
CA VAL A 503 -8.72 0.01 6.00
C VAL A 503 -7.48 0.66 5.39
N VAL A 504 -7.08 0.22 4.20
CA VAL A 504 -5.86 0.72 3.54
C VAL A 504 -5.96 0.58 2.03
N ARG A 505 -5.59 1.64 1.31
CA ARG A 505 -5.37 1.56 -0.14
C ARG A 505 -4.06 0.83 -0.42
N LEU A 506 -4.11 -0.50 -0.48
CA LEU A 506 -2.96 -1.37 -0.76
C LEU A 506 -2.29 -0.98 -2.09
N HIS A 507 -1.03 -0.56 -2.03
CA HIS A 507 -0.29 -0.03 -3.18
C HIS A 507 1.06 -0.72 -3.38
N ASN A 508 1.95 -0.68 -2.40
CA ASN A 508 3.22 -1.40 -2.46
C ASN A 508 3.08 -2.77 -1.77
N PHE A 509 2.58 -3.76 -2.52
CA PHE A 509 2.38 -5.12 -2.04
C PHE A 509 2.42 -6.13 -3.20
N HIS A 510 2.47 -7.42 -2.85
CA HIS A 510 2.30 -8.55 -3.75
C HIS A 510 1.12 -9.40 -3.26
N GLN A 511 0.09 -9.59 -4.09
CA GLN A 511 -0.96 -10.59 -3.84
C GLN A 511 -0.44 -11.98 -4.21
N LEU A 512 -0.39 -12.90 -3.24
CA LEU A 512 0.31 -14.18 -3.36
C LEU A 512 -0.56 -15.31 -3.92
N SER A 513 -1.88 -15.16 -3.85
CA SER A 513 -2.89 -16.08 -4.40
C SER A 513 -4.17 -15.31 -4.70
N ALA A 514 -5.02 -15.85 -5.58
CA ALA A 514 -6.32 -15.28 -5.89
C ALA A 514 -7.22 -15.17 -4.63
N PRO A 515 -8.08 -14.14 -4.53
CA PRO A 515 -8.99 -14.00 -3.39
C PRO A 515 -10.00 -15.15 -3.34
N GLN A 516 -10.26 -15.69 -2.15
CA GLN A 516 -11.26 -16.73 -1.89
C GLN A 516 -12.35 -16.23 -0.94
N PRO A 517 -13.61 -16.66 -1.11
CA PRO A 517 -14.73 -16.22 -0.27
C PRO A 517 -14.56 -16.72 1.17
N CYS A 518 -14.88 -15.86 2.15
CA CYS A 518 -14.74 -16.13 3.57
C CYS A 518 -16.10 -16.31 4.26
N PHE A 519 -16.87 -15.25 4.44
CA PHE A 519 -18.19 -15.29 5.11
C PHE A 519 -19.27 -14.70 4.21
N THR A 520 -20.45 -15.33 4.19
CA THR A 520 -21.61 -14.89 3.39
C THR A 520 -22.86 -14.68 4.26
N PHE A 521 -23.59 -13.60 4.08
CA PHE A 521 -24.86 -13.35 4.77
C PHE A 521 -25.94 -13.01 3.75
N SER A 522 -27.16 -13.48 4.01
CA SER A 522 -28.31 -13.29 3.13
C SER A 522 -29.48 -12.70 3.92
N HIS A 523 -30.19 -11.76 3.30
CA HIS A 523 -31.25 -10.98 3.93
C HIS A 523 -32.53 -11.04 3.08
N PRO A 524 -33.72 -11.34 3.66
CA PRO A 524 -33.94 -11.70 5.06
C PRO A 524 -33.35 -13.07 5.41
N ASN A 525 -32.86 -13.21 6.64
CA ASN A 525 -32.36 -14.45 7.19
C ASN A 525 -33.52 -15.32 7.68
N ARG A 526 -33.81 -16.38 6.94
CA ARG A 526 -34.95 -17.29 7.21
C ARG A 526 -34.56 -18.52 8.04
N ASP A 527 -33.35 -18.57 8.58
CA ASP A 527 -32.96 -19.64 9.50
C ASP A 527 -33.73 -19.50 10.83
N PRO A 528 -34.34 -20.57 11.37
CA PRO A 528 -35.03 -20.52 12.66
C PRO A 528 -34.14 -20.09 13.83
N MET A 529 -32.82 -20.33 13.76
CA MET A 529 -31.86 -19.88 14.76
C MET A 529 -30.76 -19.07 14.09
N ILE A 530 -30.87 -17.75 14.20
CA ILE A 530 -29.88 -16.84 13.64
C ILE A 530 -28.63 -16.84 14.53
N ASP A 531 -27.58 -17.53 14.07
CA ASP A 531 -26.23 -17.42 14.60
C ASP A 531 -25.31 -16.79 13.54
N ASN A 532 -24.91 -15.54 13.79
CA ASN A 532 -23.99 -14.81 12.92
C ASN A 532 -22.52 -15.12 13.21
N ASN A 533 -22.21 -16.01 14.17
CA ASN A 533 -20.86 -16.51 14.35
C ASN A 533 -20.47 -17.41 13.18
N ARG A 534 -19.21 -17.35 12.77
CA ARG A 534 -18.70 -18.09 11.61
C ARG A 534 -17.31 -18.63 11.87
N TYR A 535 -17.00 -19.70 11.16
CA TYR A 535 -15.66 -20.27 11.06
C TYR A 535 -15.38 -20.64 9.61
N CYS A 536 -14.24 -20.20 9.09
CA CYS A 536 -13.80 -20.50 7.74
C CYS A 536 -12.35 -20.97 7.72
N THR A 537 -12.04 -21.90 6.82
CA THR A 537 -10.69 -22.39 6.53
C THR A 537 -10.43 -22.19 5.04
N LEU A 538 -9.36 -21.48 4.70
CA LEU A 538 -8.99 -21.19 3.32
C LEU A 538 -7.57 -21.70 3.05
N GLU A 539 -7.38 -22.26 1.86
CA GLU A 539 -6.11 -22.81 1.39
C GLU A 539 -5.68 -22.11 0.10
N PHE A 540 -4.57 -21.39 0.18
CA PHE A 540 -4.06 -20.56 -0.91
C PHE A 540 -2.77 -21.16 -1.48
N PRO A 541 -2.80 -21.74 -2.69
CA PRO A 541 -1.58 -22.19 -3.36
C PRO A 541 -0.72 -20.98 -3.72
N VAL A 542 0.59 -21.06 -3.48
CA VAL A 542 1.54 -19.98 -3.76
C VAL A 542 2.59 -20.47 -4.75
N GLU A 543 2.71 -19.78 -5.89
CA GLU A 543 3.59 -20.14 -7.01
C GLU A 543 4.93 -19.39 -6.99
N VAL A 544 5.28 -18.76 -5.87
CA VAL A 544 6.49 -17.92 -5.72
C VAL A 544 7.13 -18.10 -4.35
N ASN A 545 8.45 -17.91 -4.26
CA ASN A 545 9.11 -17.71 -2.97
C ASN A 545 8.74 -16.32 -2.42
N THR A 546 8.38 -16.24 -1.14
CA THR A 546 7.86 -14.99 -0.56
C THR A 546 7.88 -14.97 0.97
N VAL A 547 7.40 -13.86 1.53
CA VAL A 547 7.14 -13.69 2.96
C VAL A 547 5.71 -13.16 3.12
N LEU A 548 4.86 -13.95 3.77
CA LEU A 548 3.49 -13.56 4.12
C LEU A 548 3.53 -12.54 5.26
N HIS A 549 2.80 -11.43 5.08
CA HIS A 549 2.71 -10.34 6.06
C HIS A 549 1.28 -10.05 6.54
N GLY A 550 0.27 -10.61 5.86
CA GLY A 550 -1.13 -10.43 6.22
C GLY A 550 -2.07 -10.91 5.12
N PHE A 551 -3.35 -10.62 5.30
CA PHE A 551 -4.41 -10.92 4.34
C PHE A 551 -5.14 -9.64 3.95
N ALA A 552 -5.25 -9.40 2.65
CA ALA A 552 -6.13 -8.38 2.11
C ALA A 552 -7.57 -8.91 2.13
N GLY A 553 -8.49 -8.10 2.64
CA GLY A 553 -9.91 -8.38 2.66
C GLY A 553 -10.68 -7.48 1.70
N TYR A 554 -11.66 -8.07 1.03
CA TYR A 554 -12.55 -7.44 0.07
C TYR A 554 -13.99 -7.90 0.30
N PHE A 555 -14.94 -7.40 -0.49
CA PHE A 555 -16.28 -7.96 -0.53
C PHE A 555 -16.94 -7.84 -1.92
N GLU A 556 -17.98 -8.65 -2.09
CA GLU A 556 -19.00 -8.52 -3.12
C GLU A 556 -20.38 -8.49 -2.45
N THR A 557 -21.33 -7.75 -3.02
CA THR A 557 -22.73 -7.74 -2.59
C THR A 557 -23.67 -7.82 -3.77
N VAL A 558 -24.70 -8.63 -3.63
CA VAL A 558 -25.87 -8.63 -4.50
C VAL A 558 -26.87 -7.66 -3.90
N LEU A 559 -27.07 -6.53 -4.59
CA LEU A 559 -28.10 -5.58 -4.22
C LEU A 559 -29.47 -6.19 -4.51
N TYR A 560 -29.71 -6.57 -5.78
CA TYR A 560 -30.91 -7.27 -6.21
C TYR A 560 -30.65 -7.99 -7.54
N GLN A 561 -30.86 -9.31 -7.58
CA GLN A 561 -30.65 -10.15 -8.77
C GLN A 561 -29.23 -9.99 -9.37
N ASP A 562 -29.11 -9.43 -10.56
CA ASP A 562 -27.87 -9.21 -11.30
C ASP A 562 -27.16 -7.90 -10.93
N ILE A 563 -27.77 -7.06 -10.09
CA ILE A 563 -27.22 -5.76 -9.72
C ILE A 563 -26.33 -5.93 -8.49
N THR A 564 -25.03 -5.72 -8.68
CA THR A 564 -24.02 -5.97 -7.66
C THR A 564 -23.14 -4.75 -7.40
N LEU A 565 -22.44 -4.78 -6.26
CA LEU A 565 -21.25 -3.97 -6.00
C LEU A 565 -20.10 -4.88 -5.59
N SER A 566 -18.88 -4.54 -5.99
CA SER A 566 -17.68 -5.30 -5.64
C SER A 566 -16.47 -4.39 -5.47
N ILE A 567 -15.66 -4.68 -4.46
CA ILE A 567 -14.28 -4.17 -4.35
C ILE A 567 -13.21 -5.25 -4.54
N ARG A 568 -13.64 -6.48 -4.85
CA ARG A 568 -12.73 -7.56 -5.20
C ARG A 568 -12.01 -7.18 -6.51
N PRO A 569 -10.67 -7.24 -6.58
CA PRO A 569 -9.93 -6.69 -7.71
C PRO A 569 -10.36 -7.20 -9.09
N GLU A 570 -10.73 -8.48 -9.21
CA GLU A 570 -11.09 -9.09 -10.50
C GLU A 570 -12.50 -8.68 -11.00
N THR A 571 -13.38 -8.25 -10.09
CA THR A 571 -14.79 -7.92 -10.36
C THR A 571 -15.14 -6.50 -9.91
N HIS A 572 -14.13 -5.67 -9.62
CA HIS A 572 -14.30 -4.37 -8.98
C HIS A 572 -15.27 -3.49 -9.79
N SER A 573 -16.27 -2.92 -9.11
CA SER A 573 -17.24 -2.01 -9.73
C SER A 573 -16.50 -0.84 -10.39
N PRO A 574 -16.62 -0.63 -11.72
CA PRO A 574 -15.85 0.40 -12.40
C PRO A 574 -16.17 1.80 -11.89
N GLY A 575 -15.14 2.52 -11.44
CA GLY A 575 -15.27 3.91 -10.97
C GLY A 575 -15.82 4.09 -9.56
N MET A 576 -16.12 3.00 -8.84
CA MET A 576 -16.50 3.04 -7.44
C MET A 576 -15.25 3.25 -6.56
N PHE A 577 -15.29 4.15 -5.58
CA PHE A 577 -14.16 4.46 -4.70
C PHE A 577 -14.56 4.64 -3.23
N SER A 578 -15.80 4.28 -2.88
CA SER A 578 -16.33 4.35 -1.52
C SER A 578 -15.56 3.52 -0.49
N TRP A 579 -14.90 2.43 -0.91
CA TRP A 579 -14.19 1.54 0.00
C TRP A 579 -12.79 1.21 -0.52
N PHE A 580 -11.81 1.31 0.37
CA PHE A 580 -10.51 0.66 0.18
C PHE A 580 -10.56 -0.77 0.76
N PRO A 581 -9.63 -1.66 0.34
CA PRO A 581 -9.48 -2.97 0.97
C PRO A 581 -9.21 -2.87 2.48
N ILE A 582 -9.49 -3.96 3.19
CA ILE A 582 -9.07 -4.12 4.59
C ILE A 582 -7.79 -4.98 4.66
N LEU A 583 -6.98 -4.82 5.71
CA LEU A 583 -5.78 -5.59 5.97
C LEU A 583 -5.90 -6.27 7.34
N PHE A 584 -5.74 -7.59 7.38
CA PHE A 584 -5.55 -8.38 8.59
C PHE A 584 -4.07 -8.76 8.71
N PRO A 585 -3.29 -8.08 9.57
CA PRO A 585 -1.85 -8.26 9.64
C PRO A 585 -1.46 -9.54 10.42
N ILE A 586 -0.23 -10.01 10.20
CA ILE A 586 0.42 -11.04 11.01
C ILE A 586 1.91 -10.73 11.17
N LYS A 587 2.57 -11.43 12.09
CA LYS A 587 4.04 -11.51 12.08
C LYS A 587 4.53 -12.24 10.81
N PRO A 588 5.72 -11.91 10.27
CA PRO A 588 6.17 -12.42 8.97
C PRO A 588 6.34 -13.94 8.95
N ILE A 589 5.87 -14.60 7.89
CA ILE A 589 6.01 -16.06 7.67
C ILE A 589 6.66 -16.32 6.32
N THR A 590 7.76 -17.07 6.29
CA THR A 590 8.40 -17.48 5.03
C THR A 590 7.56 -18.55 4.33
N VAL A 591 7.35 -18.38 3.03
CA VAL A 591 6.61 -19.33 2.17
C VAL A 591 7.46 -19.59 0.93
N ARG A 592 7.66 -20.86 0.61
CA ARG A 592 8.37 -21.30 -0.61
C ARG A 592 7.39 -21.51 -1.75
N GLU A 593 7.88 -21.39 -2.97
CA GLU A 593 7.14 -21.78 -4.18
C GLU A 593 6.58 -23.20 -4.04
N GLY A 594 5.33 -23.38 -4.47
CA GLY A 594 4.60 -24.64 -4.42
C GLY A 594 3.99 -24.96 -3.05
N GLN A 595 4.26 -24.18 -2.01
CA GLN A 595 3.60 -24.35 -0.72
C GLN A 595 2.20 -23.73 -0.71
N THR A 596 1.36 -24.24 0.19
CA THR A 596 0.00 -23.73 0.44
C THR A 596 -0.04 -22.97 1.76
N ILE A 597 -0.57 -21.74 1.74
CA ILE A 597 -0.92 -21.00 2.95
C ILE A 597 -2.30 -21.44 3.39
N CYS A 598 -2.42 -22.01 4.60
CA CYS A 598 -3.71 -22.33 5.19
C CYS A 598 -4.03 -21.33 6.30
N VAL A 599 -5.14 -20.60 6.17
CA VAL A 599 -5.60 -19.63 7.17
C VAL A 599 -6.96 -20.03 7.72
N ARG A 600 -7.17 -19.72 8.99
CA ARG A 600 -8.40 -19.91 9.73
C ARG A 600 -8.93 -18.55 10.15
N PHE A 601 -10.20 -18.28 9.91
CA PHE A 601 -10.87 -17.05 10.30
C PHE A 601 -12.14 -17.39 11.08
N TRP A 602 -12.36 -16.65 12.16
CA TRP A 602 -13.58 -16.73 12.95
C TRP A 602 -14.24 -15.37 13.02
N ARG A 603 -15.56 -15.36 12.94
CA ARG A 603 -16.40 -14.24 13.36
C ARG A 603 -17.05 -14.65 14.66
N CYS A 604 -16.77 -13.90 15.71
CA CYS A 604 -17.16 -14.20 17.08
C CYS A 604 -18.02 -13.06 17.64
N SER A 605 -18.91 -13.37 18.58
CA SER A 605 -19.79 -12.38 19.18
C SER A 605 -20.15 -12.70 20.63
N ASN A 606 -20.60 -11.67 21.32
CA ASN A 606 -21.39 -11.75 22.54
C ASN A 606 -22.50 -10.69 22.46
N SER A 607 -23.30 -10.51 23.52
CA SER A 607 -24.41 -9.54 23.51
C SER A 607 -24.02 -8.07 23.41
N LYS A 608 -22.73 -7.73 23.47
CA LYS A 608 -22.22 -6.35 23.44
C LYS A 608 -21.27 -6.05 22.30
N LYS A 609 -20.59 -7.06 21.77
CA LYS A 609 -19.47 -6.91 20.83
C LYS A 609 -19.42 -8.05 19.83
N VAL A 610 -18.96 -7.72 18.63
CA VAL A 610 -18.53 -8.66 17.59
C VAL A 610 -17.04 -8.45 17.33
N TRP A 611 -16.30 -9.50 16.97
CA TRP A 611 -14.90 -9.40 16.59
C TRP A 611 -14.49 -10.53 15.64
N TYR A 612 -13.30 -10.38 15.06
CA TYR A 612 -12.65 -11.43 14.27
C TYR A 612 -11.46 -12.01 15.01
N GLU A 613 -11.25 -13.32 14.86
CA GLU A 613 -10.01 -13.99 15.22
C GLU A 613 -9.43 -14.64 13.98
N TRP A 614 -8.10 -14.71 13.86
CA TRP A 614 -7.46 -15.37 12.73
C TRP A 614 -6.13 -16.05 13.08
N ALA A 615 -5.81 -17.12 12.36
CA ALA A 615 -4.57 -17.86 12.51
C ALA A 615 -4.11 -18.48 11.19
N VAL A 616 -2.80 -18.43 10.93
CA VAL A 616 -2.16 -19.25 9.90
C VAL A 616 -1.83 -20.61 10.51
N THR A 617 -2.10 -21.68 9.77
CA THR A 617 -1.84 -23.08 10.19
C THR A 617 -0.91 -23.84 9.25
N ALA A 618 -0.69 -23.34 8.03
CA ALA A 618 0.34 -23.81 7.11
C ALA A 618 0.93 -22.61 6.33
N PRO A 619 2.22 -22.62 5.97
CA PRO A 619 3.19 -23.71 6.14
C PRO A 619 3.74 -23.85 7.58
N VAL A 620 3.51 -22.84 8.43
CA VAL A 620 3.81 -22.86 9.87
C VAL A 620 2.65 -22.22 10.64
N CYS A 621 2.46 -22.61 11.90
CA CYS A 621 1.41 -22.01 12.72
C CYS A 621 1.80 -20.61 13.21
N SER A 622 0.85 -19.68 13.14
CA SER A 622 0.89 -18.44 13.91
C SER A 622 0.16 -18.62 15.26
N ALA A 623 0.24 -17.61 16.13
CA ALA A 623 -0.75 -17.49 17.21
C ALA A 623 -2.16 -17.25 16.62
N ILE A 624 -3.19 -17.51 17.42
CA ILE A 624 -4.52 -16.94 17.19
C ILE A 624 -4.41 -15.44 17.51
N HIS A 625 -4.72 -14.60 16.54
CA HIS A 625 -4.73 -13.15 16.67
C HIS A 625 -6.10 -12.68 17.16
N ASN A 626 -6.08 -11.66 18.02
CA ASN A 626 -7.26 -11.05 18.66
C ASN A 626 -8.15 -12.02 19.46
N PRO A 627 -7.58 -12.97 20.25
CA PRO A 627 -8.38 -13.92 21.01
C PRO A 627 -9.34 -13.20 21.96
N THR A 628 -10.62 -13.57 21.91
CA THR A 628 -11.70 -12.97 22.71
C THR A 628 -11.87 -11.46 22.47
N GLY A 629 -11.43 -10.94 21.32
CA GLY A 629 -11.53 -9.51 20.99
C GLY A 629 -10.64 -8.62 21.86
N ARG A 630 -9.53 -9.15 22.40
CA ARG A 630 -8.69 -8.40 23.36
C ARG A 630 -8.07 -7.11 22.80
N SER A 631 -7.88 -7.02 21.49
CA SER A 631 -7.23 -5.89 20.82
C SER A 631 -8.19 -5.13 19.92
N TYR A 632 -9.20 -5.81 19.36
CA TYR A 632 -10.20 -5.19 18.52
C TYR A 632 -11.58 -5.81 18.72
N THR A 633 -12.57 -4.96 18.90
CA THR A 633 -14.00 -5.31 18.89
C THR A 633 -14.79 -4.25 18.14
N ILE A 634 -15.95 -4.65 17.65
CA ILE A 634 -16.94 -3.81 16.97
C ILE A 634 -18.16 -3.71 17.90
N GLY A 635 -18.57 -2.50 18.25
CA GLY A 635 -19.67 -2.25 19.18
C GLY A 635 -21.05 -2.55 18.61
N LEU A 636 -21.81 -3.43 19.27
CA LEU A 636 -23.26 -3.59 19.04
C LEU A 636 -24.05 -2.44 19.65
#